data_AF-A0AAX2QA43-F1
#
_entry.id   AF-A0AAX2QA43-F1
#
_cell.length_a   1.000
_cell.length_b   1.000
_cell.length_c   1.000
_cell.angle_alpha   90.00
_cell.angle_beta   90.00
_cell.angle_gamma   90.00
#
_symmetry.space_group_name_H-M   'P 1'
#
loop_
_entity.id
_entity.type
_entity.pdbx_description
1 polymer ?
#
loop_
_entity_poly.entity_id
_entity_poly.type
_entity_poly.pdbx_seq_one_letter_code
_entity_poly.pdbx_strand_id
1 'polypeptide(L)' 'MLQSLISLSDQDVECVIDTVRDWCSQHHCTIDSRRGRLALTTAVDLIQMTGAREALPLELSKRLDGGPIADPADPQ' A
#
# COMPACT_ATOMS: atom_id res chain seq x y z
N MET A 1 -1.08 17.97 10.08
CA MET A 1 -2.02 18.43 9.04
C MET A 1 -2.71 17.20 8.47
N LEU A 2 -4.00 17.02 8.77
CA LEU A 2 -4.88 15.94 8.29
C LEU A 2 -5.92 16.55 7.32
N GLN A 3 -5.49 17.41 6.39
CA GLN A 3 -6.40 18.25 5.59
C GLN A 3 -6.71 17.70 4.19
N SER A 4 -6.37 16.45 3.94
CA SER A 4 -6.71 15.76 2.71
C SER A 4 -7.26 14.39 3.08
N LEU A 5 -8.43 14.36 3.73
CA LEU A 5 -9.35 13.25 3.57
C LEU A 5 -9.87 13.33 2.14
N ILE A 6 -9.03 12.89 1.21
CA ILE A 6 -9.33 12.91 -0.22
C ILE A 6 -10.47 11.93 -0.40
N SER A 7 -11.55 12.41 -1.02
CA SER A 7 -12.67 11.58 -1.43
C SER A 7 -12.14 10.57 -2.46
N LEU A 8 -11.61 9.44 -1.99
CA LEU A 8 -11.36 8.28 -2.83
C LEU A 8 -12.71 7.93 -3.46
N SER A 9 -12.75 7.87 -4.79
CA SER A 9 -13.94 7.39 -5.48
C SER A 9 -14.11 5.90 -5.16
N ASP A 10 -15.30 5.34 -5.27
CA ASP A 10 -15.49 3.89 -5.11
C ASP A 10 -14.54 3.07 -6.00
N GLN A 11 -14.27 3.56 -7.21
CA GLN A 11 -13.29 2.96 -8.13
C GLN A 11 -11.83 3.02 -7.62
N ASP A 12 -11.46 4.06 -6.88
CA ASP A 12 -10.16 4.16 -6.23
C ASP A 12 -10.05 3.15 -5.09
N VAL A 13 -11.14 3.02 -4.31
CA VAL A 13 -11.22 2.06 -3.20
C VAL A 13 -11.14 0.62 -3.70
N GLU A 14 -11.90 0.27 -4.75
CA GLU A 14 -11.83 -1.05 -5.38
C GLU A 14 -10.43 -1.34 -5.92
N CYS A 15 -9.82 -0.37 -6.63
CA CYS A 15 -8.46 -0.52 -7.16
C CYS A 15 -7.42 -0.75 -6.06
N VAL A 16 -7.49 0.00 -4.94
CA VAL A 16 -6.62 -0.20 -3.77
C VAL A 16 -6.82 -1.60 -3.19
N ILE A 17 -8.06 -2.01 -2.95
CA ILE A 17 -8.35 -3.29 -2.30
C ILE A 17 -7.91 -4.45 -3.18
N ASP A 18 -8.19 -4.44 -4.47
CA ASP A 18 -7.79 -5.49 -5.40
C ASP A 18 -6.26 -5.57 -5.52
N THR A 19 -5.59 -4.42 -5.64
CA THR A 19 -4.12 -4.41 -5.75
C THR A 19 -3.45 -4.89 -4.47
N VAL A 20 -3.94 -4.46 -3.31
CA VAL A 20 -3.41 -4.89 -2.01
C VAL A 20 -3.69 -6.38 -1.78
N ARG A 21 -4.85 -6.89 -2.20
CA ARG A 21 -5.16 -8.33 -2.16
C ARG A 21 -4.25 -9.15 -3.04
N ASP A 22 -4.00 -8.69 -4.26
CA ASP A 22 -3.11 -9.37 -5.20
C ASP A 22 -1.68 -9.39 -4.66
N TRP A 23 -1.17 -8.25 -4.19
CA TRP A 23 0.13 -8.18 -3.53
C TRP A 23 0.19 -9.08 -2.28
N CYS A 24 -0.83 -9.03 -1.42
CA CYS A 24 -0.90 -9.90 -0.25
C CYS A 24 -0.86 -11.39 -0.63
N SER A 25 -1.53 -11.78 -1.72
CA SER A 25 -1.54 -13.16 -2.22
C SER A 25 -0.18 -13.58 -2.76
N GLN A 26 0.51 -12.71 -3.51
CA GLN A 26 1.87 -12.96 -3.99
C GLN A 26 2.86 -13.11 -2.82
N HIS A 27 2.71 -12.30 -1.77
CA HIS A 27 3.59 -12.27 -0.60
C HIS A 27 3.16 -13.20 0.54
N HIS A 28 2.14 -14.05 0.31
CA HIS A 28 1.62 -15.02 1.28
C HIS A 28 1.26 -14.39 2.64
N CYS A 29 0.68 -13.19 2.61
CA CYS A 29 0.26 -12.46 3.80
C CYS A 29 -1.21 -12.06 3.72
N THR A 30 -1.81 -11.72 4.86
CA THR A 30 -3.19 -11.22 4.93
C THR A 30 -3.20 -9.70 4.99
N ILE A 31 -4.30 -9.07 4.55
CA ILE A 31 -4.49 -7.61 4.64
C ILE A 31 -4.40 -7.15 6.10
N ASP A 32 -4.92 -7.95 7.03
CA ASP A 32 -4.88 -7.65 8.46
C ASP A 32 -3.48 -7.78 9.08
N SER A 33 -2.52 -8.37 8.37
CA SER A 33 -1.14 -8.46 8.84
C SER A 33 -0.47 -7.08 8.85
N ARG A 34 0.63 -6.94 9.59
CA ARG A 34 1.41 -5.68 9.59
C ARG A 34 1.83 -5.27 8.17
N ARG A 35 2.22 -6.24 7.32
CA ARG A 35 2.61 -5.99 5.93
C ARG A 35 1.41 -5.59 5.08
N GLY A 36 0.26 -6.25 5.26
CA GLY A 36 -0.98 -5.92 4.56
C GLY A 36 -1.50 -4.52 4.89
N ARG A 37 -1.47 -4.11 6.16
CA ARG A 37 -1.86 -2.74 6.57
C ARG A 37 -0.89 -1.68 6.03
N LEU A 38 0.40 -2.00 5.99
CA LEU A 38 1.41 -1.16 5.34
C LEU A 38 1.11 -1.02 3.85
N ALA A 39 0.86 -2.13 3.15
CA ALA A 39 0.47 -2.12 1.75
C ALA A 39 -0.78 -1.29 1.51
N LEU A 40 -1.82 -1.43 2.33
CA LEU A 40 -3.03 -0.63 2.24
C LEU A 40 -2.74 0.87 2.39
N THR A 41 -1.93 1.23 3.39
CA THR A 41 -1.56 2.63 3.65
C THR A 41 -0.78 3.20 2.47
N THR A 42 0.19 2.45 1.95
CA THR A 42 1.00 2.85 0.80
C THR A 42 0.16 2.96 -0.48
N ALA A 43 -0.76 2.02 -0.73
CA ALA A 43 -1.67 2.06 -1.87
C ALA A 43 -2.53 3.33 -1.87
N VAL A 44 -3.12 3.63 -0.71
CA VAL A 44 -3.96 4.81 -0.49
C VAL A 44 -3.16 6.11 -0.63
N ASP A 45 -1.94 6.15 -0.12
CA ASP A 45 -1.03 7.29 -0.28
C ASP A 45 -0.66 7.51 -1.76
N LEU A 46 -0.36 6.43 -2.48
CA LEU A 46 -0.01 6.48 -3.90
C LEU A 46 -1.17 6.98 -4.78
N ILE A 47 -2.41 6.52 -4.57
CA ILE A 47 -3.56 7.06 -5.29
C ILE A 47 -3.74 8.54 -4.99
N GLN A 48 -3.65 8.92 -3.72
CA GLN A 48 -3.88 10.30 -3.32
C GLN A 48 -2.80 11.26 -3.83
N MET A 49 -1.54 10.81 -3.90
CA MET A 49 -0.43 11.62 -4.43
C MET A 49 -0.41 11.68 -5.96
N THR A 50 -0.68 10.56 -6.62
CA THR A 50 -0.37 10.39 -8.05
C THR A 50 -1.62 10.34 -8.93
N GLY A 51 -2.76 9.92 -8.38
CA GLY A 51 -4.00 9.66 -9.13
C GLY A 51 -3.92 8.50 -10.14
N ALA A 52 -2.76 7.82 -10.24
CA ALA A 52 -2.46 6.84 -11.26
C ALA A 52 -2.78 5.41 -10.78
N ARG A 53 -4.02 4.98 -11.00
CA ARG A 53 -4.52 3.63 -10.65
C ARG A 53 -3.74 2.52 -11.37
N GLU A 54 -3.43 2.71 -12.64
CA GLU A 54 -2.76 1.68 -13.46
C GLU A 54 -1.32 1.40 -13.02
N ALA A 55 -0.63 2.41 -12.47
CA ALA A 55 0.73 2.28 -11.98
C ALA A 55 0.81 1.81 -10.52
N LEU A 56 -0.33 1.74 -9.82
CA LEU A 56 -0.41 1.38 -8.41
C LEU A 56 0.24 0.05 -8.09
N PRO A 57 -0.05 -1.08 -8.76
CA PRO A 57 0.58 -2.36 -8.44
C PRO A 57 2.10 -2.32 -8.57
N LEU A 58 2.62 -1.71 -9.63
CA LEU A 58 4.05 -1.60 -9.86
C LEU A 58 4.74 -0.74 -8.79
N GLU A 59 4.17 0.44 -8.48
CA GLU A 59 4.75 1.36 -7.51
C GLU A 59 4.58 0.84 -6.07
N LEU A 60 3.48 0.12 -5.78
CA LEU A 60 3.26 -0.55 -4.51
C LEU A 60 4.33 -1.61 -4.26
N SER A 61 4.53 -2.55 -5.18
CA SER A 61 5.58 -3.57 -5.06
C SER A 61 6.95 -2.92 -4.97
N LYS A 62 7.23 -1.88 -5.77
CA LYS A 62 8.51 -1.16 -5.68
C LYS A 62 8.75 -0.53 -4.30
N ARG A 63 7.72 0.02 -3.65
CA ARG A 63 7.83 0.62 -2.31
C ARG A 63 7.96 -0.43 -1.21
N LEU A 64 7.27 -1.56 -1.33
CA LEU A 64 7.20 -2.61 -0.31
C LEU A 64 8.31 -3.66 -0.43
N ASP A 65 8.75 -3.95 -1.65
CA ASP A 65 9.81 -4.91 -1.97
C ASP A 65 11.17 -4.25 -2.20
N GLY A 66 11.18 -2.97 -2.60
CA GLY A 66 12.40 -2.19 -2.85
C GLY A 66 12.87 -1.34 -1.66
N GLY A 67 12.13 -1.29 -0.56
CA GLY A 67 12.52 -0.57 0.66
C GLY A 67 13.24 -1.47 1.66
N PRO A 68 14.35 -1.04 2.29
CA PRO A 68 14.86 -1.75 3.45
C PRO A 68 13.75 -1.70 4.50
N ILE A 69 13.21 -2.86 4.87
CA ILE A 69 12.53 -3.02 6.14
C ILE A 69 13.65 -2.86 7.18
N ALA A 70 13.99 -1.61 7.52
CA ALA A 70 14.76 -1.33 8.70
C ALA A 70 13.85 -1.75 9.86
N ASP A 71 14.01 -3.01 10.29
CA ASP A 71 13.58 -3.48 11.59
C ASP A 71 14.32 -2.61 12.62
N PRO A 72 13.66 -1.70 13.37
CA PRO A 72 14.30 -1.07 14.50
C PRO A 72 14.17 -2.04 15.68
N ALA A 73 14.91 -3.14 15.64
CA ALA A 73 14.98 -4.12 16.72
C ALA A 73 16.35 -4.79 16.76
N ASP A 74 17.39 -4.01 17.01
CA ASP A 74 18.60 -4.53 17.65
C ASP A 74 19.21 -3.46 18.57
N PRO A 75 19.05 -3.61 19.89
CA PRO A 75 20.01 -3.11 20.86
C PRO A 75 20.82 -4.29 21.40
N GLN A 76 22.00 -4.54 20.83
CA GLN A 76 23.11 -5.20 21.53
C GLN A 76 23.76 -4.22 22.51
#